data_AF-A0A7S2TSD7-F1
#
_entry.id   AF-A0A7S2TSD7-F1
#
_cell.length_a   1.000
_cell.length_b   1.000
_cell.length_c   1.000
_cell.angle_alpha   90.00
_cell.angle_beta   90.00
_cell.angle_gamma   90.00
#
_symmetry.space_group_name_H-M   'P 1'
#
loop_
_entity.id
_entity.type
_entity.pdbx_description
1 polymer ?
#
loop_
_entity_poly.entity_id
_entity_poly.type
_entity_poly.pdbx_seq_one_letter_code
_entity_poly.pdbx_strand_id
1 'polypeptide(L)'
;ADCSMKPVNTSSFTGHWAKGKDGFTDATNCDVKATTQWDNQGCGIINDDAASFGEPFNDQKGGTFATIWDDTTIRMYNWAHGQEPADVKNKAIQPETWGEPYARFHFGKYCDASHFGNQRVVFDLTFCGDWAGSTFASQCSSTGASRCENYVANAANVKEAYWVVRGVDIYNAQ
;
A
#
# COMPACT_ATOMS: atom_id res chain seq x y z
N ALA A 1 -4.59 -9.98 -19.25
CA ALA A 1 -5.82 -10.62 -18.76
C ALA A 1 -6.38 -9.61 -17.80
N ASP A 2 -7.58 -9.10 -18.09
CA ASP A 2 -8.17 -8.00 -17.36
C ASP A 2 -8.48 -8.44 -15.91
N CYS A 3 -8.06 -7.67 -14.92
CA CYS A 3 -8.37 -7.89 -13.51
C CYS A 3 -8.98 -6.60 -12.96
N SER A 4 -10.31 -6.52 -13.00
CA SER A 4 -11.05 -5.31 -12.65
C SER A 4 -11.66 -5.39 -11.24
N MET A 5 -11.30 -4.43 -10.40
CA MET A 5 -11.86 -4.19 -9.06
C MET A 5 -13.03 -3.21 -9.07
N LYS A 6 -13.47 -2.73 -10.23
CA LYS A 6 -14.62 -1.83 -10.37
C LYS A 6 -15.90 -2.32 -9.65
N PRO A 7 -16.19 -3.63 -9.58
CA PRO A 7 -17.38 -4.13 -8.86
C PRO A 7 -17.24 -4.13 -7.33
N VAL A 8 -16.05 -3.88 -6.78
CA VAL A 8 -15.83 -3.88 -5.31
C VAL A 8 -16.60 -2.72 -4.69
N ASN A 9 -17.39 -3.01 -3.65
CA ASN A 9 -18.14 -2.00 -2.92
C ASN A 9 -17.18 -1.09 -2.13
N THR A 10 -17.17 0.21 -2.43
CA THR A 10 -16.33 1.21 -1.77
C THR A 10 -16.72 1.47 -0.30
N SER A 11 -17.88 0.99 0.16
CA SER A 11 -18.27 1.00 1.57
C SER A 11 -17.86 -0.28 2.32
N SER A 12 -16.89 -1.04 1.79
CA SER A 12 -16.35 -2.25 2.44
C SER A 12 -14.88 -2.13 2.85
N PHE A 13 -14.32 -0.94 2.64
CA PHE A 13 -13.02 -0.50 3.09
C PHE A 13 -13.04 1.02 3.36
N THR A 14 -12.16 1.51 4.22
CA THR A 14 -12.17 2.92 4.66
C THR A 14 -11.34 3.87 3.80
N GLY A 15 -10.41 3.36 2.98
CA GLY A 15 -9.63 4.17 2.04
C GLY A 15 -10.39 4.49 0.75
N HIS A 16 -9.68 5.03 -0.24
CA HIS A 16 -10.24 5.33 -1.57
C HIS A 16 -9.32 4.88 -2.71
N TRP A 17 -9.90 4.61 -3.88
CA TRP A 17 -9.13 4.26 -5.07
C TRP A 17 -8.24 5.43 -5.52
N ALA A 18 -6.98 5.13 -5.84
CA ALA A 18 -6.11 6.06 -6.55
C ALA A 18 -6.74 6.45 -7.90
N LYS A 19 -6.42 7.65 -8.40
CA LYS A 19 -6.96 8.12 -9.69
C LYS A 19 -6.10 7.66 -10.87
N GLY A 20 -6.75 7.34 -11.98
CA GLY A 20 -6.11 7.02 -13.25
C GLY A 20 -5.52 8.26 -13.93
N LYS A 21 -5.12 8.10 -15.20
CA LYS A 21 -4.38 9.13 -15.95
C LYS A 21 -5.16 10.41 -16.24
N ASP A 22 -6.48 10.36 -16.16
CA ASP A 22 -7.37 11.50 -16.33
C ASP A 22 -7.56 12.33 -15.05
N GLY A 23 -7.01 11.86 -13.92
CA GLY A 23 -7.09 12.51 -12.62
C GLY A 23 -8.46 12.44 -11.95
N PHE A 24 -9.44 11.74 -12.53
CA PHE A 24 -10.81 11.70 -12.00
C PHE A 24 -11.37 10.28 -11.87
N THR A 25 -11.11 9.40 -12.83
CA THR A 25 -11.57 8.02 -12.83
C THR A 25 -10.74 7.19 -11.84
N ASP A 26 -11.39 6.32 -11.09
CA ASP A 26 -10.71 5.40 -10.17
C ASP A 26 -9.89 4.35 -10.94
N ALA A 27 -8.62 4.20 -10.55
CA ALA A 27 -7.70 3.17 -11.03
C ALA A 27 -8.06 1.84 -10.36
N THR A 28 -9.03 1.15 -10.94
CA THR A 28 -9.58 -0.11 -10.41
C THR A 28 -9.08 -1.34 -11.16
N ASN A 29 -8.27 -1.19 -12.21
CA ASN A 29 -7.76 -2.31 -12.99
C ASN A 29 -6.36 -2.70 -12.51
N CYS A 30 -6.18 -3.93 -12.03
CA CYS A 30 -4.89 -4.39 -11.54
C CYS A 30 -3.93 -4.83 -12.66
N ASP A 31 -4.39 -4.92 -13.92
CA ASP A 31 -3.49 -5.17 -15.06
C ASP A 31 -2.54 -3.98 -15.23
N VAL A 32 -1.23 -4.27 -15.19
CA VAL A 32 -0.16 -3.28 -15.37
C VAL A 32 -0.20 -2.59 -16.73
N LYS A 33 -0.95 -3.16 -17.70
CA LYS A 33 -1.16 -2.62 -19.05
C LYS A 33 -2.53 -1.97 -19.23
N ALA A 34 -3.25 -1.67 -18.16
CA ALA A 34 -4.57 -1.03 -18.22
C ALA A 34 -4.48 0.34 -18.92
N THR A 35 -5.22 0.51 -20.01
CA THR A 35 -5.09 1.69 -20.90
C THR A 35 -5.62 2.99 -20.30
N THR A 36 -6.44 2.92 -19.24
CA THR A 36 -7.01 4.08 -18.54
C THR A 36 -6.17 4.54 -17.35
N GLN A 37 -5.08 3.83 -17.04
CA GLN A 37 -4.22 4.08 -15.90
C GLN A 37 -2.81 4.50 -16.36
N TRP A 38 -1.99 4.98 -15.43
CA TRP A 38 -0.57 5.18 -15.68
C TRP A 38 0.12 3.83 -15.93
N ASP A 39 1.26 3.87 -16.61
CA ASP A 39 2.05 2.66 -16.86
C ASP A 39 2.39 1.97 -15.54
N ASN A 40 2.13 0.67 -15.45
CA ASN A 40 2.35 -0.13 -14.25
C ASN A 40 1.65 0.38 -12.97
N GLN A 41 0.59 1.18 -13.07
CA GLN A 41 -0.11 1.72 -11.88
C GLN A 41 -0.84 0.64 -11.07
N GLY A 42 -1.49 -0.30 -11.75
CA GLY A 42 -2.39 -1.27 -11.12
C GLY A 42 -3.57 -0.63 -10.38
N CYS A 43 -4.15 -1.39 -9.45
CA CYS A 43 -5.35 -1.02 -8.71
C CYS A 43 -4.99 -0.59 -7.28
N GLY A 44 -4.52 0.65 -7.10
CA GLY A 44 -4.11 1.15 -5.78
C GLY A 44 -5.27 1.68 -4.95
N ILE A 45 -5.31 1.37 -3.64
CA ILE A 45 -6.16 2.03 -2.65
C ILE A 45 -5.28 2.86 -1.71
N ILE A 46 -5.61 4.13 -1.56
CA ILE A 46 -4.96 5.09 -0.66
C ILE A 46 -5.64 4.99 0.70
N ASN A 47 -4.85 4.82 1.75
CA ASN A 47 -5.33 4.93 3.13
C ASN A 47 -5.55 6.42 3.45
N ASP A 48 -6.74 6.77 3.91
CA ASP A 48 -7.12 8.15 4.23
C ASP A 48 -6.50 8.66 5.54
N ASP A 49 -5.95 7.76 6.36
CA ASP A 49 -5.16 8.18 7.51
C ASP A 49 -3.81 8.73 7.03
N ALA A 50 -3.63 10.05 7.15
CA ALA A 50 -2.38 10.73 6.84
C ALA A 50 -1.19 10.23 7.69
N ALA A 51 -1.46 9.62 8.85
CA ALA A 51 -0.46 9.00 9.71
C ALA A 51 -0.12 7.55 9.31
N SER A 52 -0.65 7.04 8.20
CA SER A 52 -0.36 5.67 7.74
C SER A 52 0.99 5.50 7.04
N PHE A 53 1.72 6.59 6.72
CA PHE A 53 3.00 6.51 6.04
C PHE A 53 3.94 7.68 6.38
N GLY A 54 5.24 7.48 6.16
CA GLY A 54 6.25 8.56 6.16
C GLY A 54 6.47 9.22 7.52
N GLU A 55 6.78 10.52 7.49
CA GLU A 55 7.05 11.33 8.69
C GLU A 55 5.89 11.31 9.71
N PRO A 56 4.62 11.50 9.32
CA PRO A 56 3.50 11.38 10.27
C PRO A 56 3.39 10.01 10.96
N PHE A 57 3.68 8.91 10.24
CA PHE A 57 3.73 7.57 10.83
C PHE A 57 4.88 7.44 11.84
N ASN A 58 6.06 7.96 11.49
CA ASN A 58 7.24 7.93 12.36
C ASN A 58 7.03 8.77 13.64
N ASP A 59 6.39 9.93 13.54
CA ASP A 59 6.06 10.79 14.68
C ASP A 59 5.12 10.11 15.68
N GLN A 60 4.27 9.20 15.20
CA GLN A 60 3.41 8.35 16.03
C GLN A 60 4.11 7.08 16.52
N LYS A 61 5.43 6.95 16.31
CA LYS A 61 6.25 5.78 16.66
C LYS A 61 5.88 4.53 15.86
N GLY A 62 5.34 4.74 14.68
CA GLY A 62 4.92 3.72 13.74
C GLY A 62 3.59 3.06 14.10
N GLY A 63 3.48 1.78 13.80
CA GLY A 63 2.24 1.04 13.89
C GLY A 63 2.37 -0.37 13.33
N THR A 64 1.25 -1.05 13.20
CA THR A 64 1.17 -2.42 12.71
C THR A 64 0.36 -2.47 11.43
N PHE A 65 0.92 -3.11 10.42
CA PHE A 65 0.21 -3.48 9.20
C PHE A 65 -0.13 -4.96 9.26
N ALA A 66 -1.35 -5.30 8.85
CA ALA A 66 -1.76 -6.68 8.66
C ALA A 66 -2.37 -6.84 7.28
N THR A 67 -2.08 -7.97 6.64
CA THR A 67 -2.71 -8.38 5.38
C THR A 67 -3.33 -9.74 5.57
N ILE A 68 -4.61 -9.86 5.26
CA ILE A 68 -5.29 -11.14 5.14
C ILE A 68 -5.39 -11.43 3.65
N TRP A 69 -4.93 -12.60 3.26
CA TRP A 69 -5.06 -13.08 1.90
C TRP A 69 -5.71 -14.46 1.93
N ASP A 70 -6.91 -14.53 1.37
CA ASP A 70 -7.69 -15.75 1.20
C ASP A 70 -8.07 -15.94 -0.28
N ASP A 71 -8.82 -16.99 -0.60
CA ASP A 71 -9.25 -17.32 -1.96
C ASP A 71 -10.27 -16.34 -2.54
N THR A 72 -10.87 -15.48 -1.71
CA THR A 72 -11.88 -14.52 -2.13
C THR A 72 -11.43 -13.08 -2.05
N THR A 73 -10.43 -12.75 -1.22
CA THR A 73 -10.01 -11.38 -0.97
C THR A 73 -8.53 -11.23 -0.62
N ILE A 74 -8.01 -10.03 -0.90
CA ILE A 74 -6.89 -9.45 -0.15
C ILE A 74 -7.46 -8.28 0.65
N ARG A 75 -7.24 -8.26 1.96
CA ARG A 75 -7.65 -7.20 2.87
C ARG A 75 -6.45 -6.67 3.63
N MET A 76 -6.33 -5.35 3.72
CA MET A 76 -5.20 -4.71 4.39
C MET A 76 -5.68 -3.79 5.52
N TYR A 77 -4.97 -3.85 6.63
CA TYR A 77 -5.25 -3.13 7.86
C TYR A 77 -4.01 -2.34 8.27
N ASN A 78 -4.24 -1.20 8.91
CA ASN A 78 -3.20 -0.38 9.50
C ASN A 78 -3.73 0.16 10.83
N TRP A 79 -2.93 0.01 11.88
CA TRP A 79 -3.22 0.57 13.20
C TRP A 79 -2.01 1.35 13.67
N ALA A 80 -2.23 2.57 14.16
CA ALA A 80 -1.20 3.34 14.84
C ALA A 80 -0.67 2.59 16.07
N HIS A 81 0.58 2.86 16.46
CA HIS A 81 1.21 2.20 17.60
C HIS A 81 0.35 2.27 18.86
N GLY A 82 0.05 1.11 19.45
CA GLY A 82 -0.78 0.99 20.65
C GLY A 82 -2.28 0.88 20.36
N GLN A 83 -2.74 1.12 19.13
CA GLN A 83 -4.14 0.95 18.71
C GLN A 83 -4.41 -0.42 18.08
N GLU A 84 -3.43 -1.32 18.07
CA GLU A 84 -3.64 -2.67 17.53
C GLU A 84 -4.68 -3.43 18.38
N PRO A 85 -5.52 -4.26 17.73
CA PRO A 85 -6.38 -5.22 18.40
C PRO A 85 -5.61 -6.12 19.39
N ALA A 86 -6.27 -6.52 20.46
CA ALA A 86 -5.63 -7.29 21.54
C ALA A 86 -5.10 -8.65 21.05
N ASP A 87 -5.80 -9.30 20.12
CA ASP A 87 -5.41 -10.57 19.52
C ASP A 87 -4.14 -10.43 18.65
N VAL A 88 -3.97 -9.31 17.94
CA VAL A 88 -2.73 -8.97 17.21
C VAL A 88 -1.57 -8.81 18.19
N LYS A 89 -1.76 -8.05 19.28
CA LYS A 89 -0.73 -7.87 20.32
C LYS A 89 -0.32 -9.19 20.99
N ASN A 90 -1.30 -10.06 21.22
CA ASN A 90 -1.11 -11.35 21.89
C ASN A 90 -0.77 -12.50 20.93
N LYS A 91 -0.66 -12.23 19.61
CA LYS A 91 -0.39 -13.23 18.57
C LYS A 91 -1.40 -14.39 18.52
N ALA A 92 -2.64 -14.11 18.92
CA ALA A 92 -3.75 -15.05 18.95
C ALA A 92 -4.82 -14.64 17.92
N ILE A 93 -4.38 -14.48 16.67
CA ILE A 93 -5.08 -13.77 15.58
C ILE A 93 -6.54 -14.22 15.40
N GLN A 94 -7.46 -13.25 15.42
CA GLN A 94 -8.92 -13.35 15.24
C GLN A 94 -9.39 -12.24 14.27
N PRO A 95 -9.12 -12.39 12.95
CA PRO A 95 -9.26 -11.30 11.99
C PRO A 95 -10.69 -10.76 11.78
N GLU A 96 -11.70 -11.56 12.10
CA GLU A 96 -13.11 -11.18 12.04
C GLU A 96 -13.49 -10.07 13.03
N THR A 97 -12.66 -9.83 14.04
CA THR A 97 -12.88 -8.79 15.07
C THR A 97 -12.23 -7.45 14.74
N TRP A 98 -11.42 -7.38 13.68
CA TRP A 98 -10.59 -6.22 13.34
C TRP A 98 -11.34 -5.04 12.73
N GLY A 99 -12.62 -5.24 12.38
CA GLY A 99 -13.44 -4.23 11.73
C GLY A 99 -13.13 -4.10 10.24
N GLU A 100 -13.35 -2.89 9.72
CA GLU A 100 -13.24 -2.58 8.30
C GLU A 100 -11.77 -2.35 7.89
N PRO A 101 -11.26 -3.02 6.84
CA PRO A 101 -9.90 -2.79 6.34
C PRO A 101 -9.80 -1.42 5.65
N TYR A 102 -8.59 -0.86 5.51
CA TYR A 102 -8.42 0.35 4.69
C TYR A 102 -8.43 0.03 3.19
N ALA A 103 -8.07 -1.20 2.81
CA ALA A 103 -8.10 -1.68 1.44
C ALA A 103 -8.70 -3.09 1.34
N ARG A 104 -9.54 -3.30 0.33
CA ARG A 104 -10.12 -4.60 0.01
C ARG A 104 -10.11 -4.83 -1.49
N PHE A 105 -9.51 -5.94 -1.89
CA PHE A 105 -9.51 -6.48 -3.25
C PHE A 105 -10.33 -7.76 -3.25
N HIS A 106 -11.23 -7.91 -4.22
CA HIS A 106 -12.11 -9.09 -4.29
C HIS A 106 -11.78 -9.92 -5.52
N PHE A 107 -11.63 -11.22 -5.32
CA PHE A 107 -11.48 -12.19 -6.38
C PHE A 107 -12.85 -12.73 -6.81
N GLY A 108 -12.99 -12.96 -8.10
CA GLY A 108 -14.21 -13.48 -8.70
C GLY A 108 -14.18 -13.32 -10.22
N LYS A 109 -15.37 -13.19 -10.82
CA LYS A 109 -15.54 -13.17 -12.29
C LYS A 109 -14.67 -12.13 -13.02
N TYR A 110 -14.39 -11.00 -12.38
CA TYR A 110 -13.70 -9.86 -13.00
C TYR A 110 -12.21 -9.79 -12.65
N CYS A 111 -11.75 -10.57 -11.66
CA CYS A 111 -10.34 -10.73 -11.34
C CYS A 111 -10.16 -12.05 -10.60
N ASP A 112 -9.47 -13.00 -11.21
CA ASP A 112 -9.34 -14.35 -10.65
C ASP A 112 -8.17 -14.45 -9.65
N ALA A 113 -8.33 -15.24 -8.59
CA ALA A 113 -7.28 -15.44 -7.59
C ALA A 113 -6.00 -16.06 -8.19
N SER A 114 -6.08 -16.76 -9.33
CA SER A 114 -4.94 -17.35 -10.04
C SER A 114 -3.92 -16.35 -10.57
N HIS A 115 -4.21 -15.05 -10.53
CA HIS A 115 -3.21 -14.01 -10.77
C HIS A 115 -2.10 -14.00 -9.69
N PHE A 116 -2.35 -14.60 -8.53
CA PHE A 116 -1.42 -14.64 -7.40
C PHE A 116 -0.92 -16.06 -7.15
N GLY A 117 0.40 -16.26 -7.27
CA GLY A 117 1.09 -17.46 -6.80
C GLY A 117 1.75 -17.24 -5.44
N ASN A 118 2.54 -18.21 -4.97
CA ASN A 118 3.28 -18.08 -3.71
C ASN A 118 4.10 -16.78 -3.66
N GLN A 119 3.82 -15.96 -2.65
CA GLN A 119 4.49 -14.68 -2.44
C GLN A 119 5.67 -14.81 -1.47
N ARG A 120 6.56 -13.81 -1.51
CA ARG A 120 7.64 -13.63 -0.53
C ARG A 120 7.53 -12.23 0.06
N VAL A 121 7.83 -12.10 1.35
CA VAL A 121 7.92 -10.79 2.00
C VAL A 121 9.24 -10.13 1.60
N VAL A 122 9.18 -8.88 1.15
CA VAL A 122 10.34 -8.09 0.74
C VAL A 122 10.29 -6.75 1.47
N PHE A 123 11.40 -6.37 2.08
CA PHE A 123 11.65 -5.00 2.53
C PHE A 123 12.78 -4.45 1.67
N ASP A 124 12.51 -3.39 0.94
CA ASP A 124 13.51 -2.66 0.18
C ASP A 124 13.39 -1.16 0.47
N LEU A 125 14.43 -0.44 0.06
CA LEU A 125 14.45 1.01 0.04
C LEU A 125 15.29 1.42 -1.15
N THR A 126 14.62 1.86 -2.21
CA THR A 126 15.25 2.35 -3.44
C THR A 126 15.10 3.86 -3.55
N PHE A 127 15.94 4.48 -4.39
CA PHE A 127 15.91 5.91 -4.63
C PHE A 127 15.67 6.19 -6.11
N CYS A 128 14.84 7.20 -6.37
CA CYS A 128 14.55 7.68 -7.72
C CYS A 128 13.88 6.60 -8.58
N GLY A 129 14.57 6.06 -9.59
CA GLY A 129 14.04 5.04 -10.48
C GLY A 129 12.76 5.47 -11.22
N ASP A 130 12.00 4.47 -11.65
CA ASP A 130 10.86 4.66 -12.56
C ASP A 130 9.77 5.53 -11.95
N TRP A 131 9.46 5.35 -10.67
CA TRP A 131 8.40 6.10 -10.00
C TRP A 131 8.92 7.38 -9.33
N ALA A 132 9.68 7.29 -8.24
CA ALA A 132 10.08 8.46 -7.49
C ALA A 132 10.93 9.43 -8.33
N GLY A 133 11.75 8.91 -9.26
CA GLY A 133 12.55 9.73 -10.17
C GLY A 133 11.70 10.51 -11.17
N SER A 134 10.66 9.88 -11.74
CA SER A 134 9.79 10.54 -12.74
C SER A 134 8.85 11.58 -12.12
N THR A 135 8.49 11.44 -10.84
CA THR A 135 7.61 12.39 -10.14
C THR A 135 8.36 13.44 -9.32
N PHE A 136 9.67 13.27 -9.09
CA PHE A 136 10.45 14.13 -8.18
C PHE A 136 10.33 15.63 -8.50
N ALA A 137 10.48 16.01 -9.77
CA ALA A 137 10.49 17.43 -10.14
C ALA A 137 9.17 18.14 -9.81
N SER A 138 8.03 17.45 -9.91
CA SER A 138 6.72 18.02 -9.60
C SER A 138 6.40 17.94 -8.10
N GLN A 139 6.73 16.82 -7.45
CA GLN A 139 6.35 16.57 -6.05
C GLN A 139 7.35 17.13 -5.03
N CYS A 140 8.61 17.33 -5.41
CA CYS A 140 9.69 17.78 -4.53
C CYS A 140 10.30 19.11 -4.99
N SER A 141 9.51 19.96 -5.66
CA SER A 141 9.96 21.26 -6.18
C SER A 141 10.53 22.18 -5.09
N SER A 142 10.05 22.05 -3.85
CA SER A 142 10.54 22.78 -2.67
C SER A 142 11.98 22.44 -2.28
N THR A 143 12.52 21.30 -2.73
CA THR A 143 13.90 20.89 -2.40
C THR A 143 14.96 21.70 -3.16
N GLY A 144 14.57 22.41 -4.22
CA GLY A 144 15.49 23.13 -5.11
C GLY A 144 16.35 22.24 -6.01
N ALA A 145 16.24 20.91 -5.90
CA ALA A 145 16.92 19.97 -6.78
C ALA A 145 16.10 19.73 -8.05
N SER A 146 16.73 19.85 -9.22
CA SER A 146 16.08 19.58 -10.51
C SER A 146 15.96 18.09 -10.85
N ARG A 147 16.77 17.25 -10.19
CA ARG A 147 16.85 15.80 -10.40
C ARG A 147 16.93 15.08 -9.07
N CYS A 148 16.19 13.97 -8.94
CA CYS A 148 16.17 13.16 -7.74
C CYS A 148 17.56 12.67 -7.35
N GLU A 149 18.37 12.24 -8.33
CA GLU A 149 19.70 11.67 -8.12
C GLU A 149 20.65 12.68 -7.46
N ASN A 150 20.52 13.96 -7.82
CA ASN A 150 21.30 15.03 -7.20
C ASN A 150 20.89 15.27 -5.74
N TYR A 151 19.61 15.11 -5.44
CA TYR A 151 19.08 15.27 -4.08
C TYR A 151 19.56 14.15 -3.16
N VAL A 152 19.45 12.89 -3.61
CA VAL A 152 19.80 11.71 -2.79
C VAL A 152 21.31 11.47 -2.71
N ALA A 153 22.11 12.07 -3.58
CA ALA A 153 23.57 12.03 -3.49
C ALA A 153 24.10 12.66 -2.18
N ASN A 154 23.33 13.56 -1.56
CA ASN A 154 23.61 14.05 -0.21
C ASN A 154 22.93 13.15 0.84
N ALA A 155 23.70 12.33 1.54
CA ALA A 155 23.19 11.41 2.56
C ALA A 155 22.40 12.10 3.69
N ALA A 156 22.66 13.37 3.98
CA ALA A 156 21.92 14.12 5.00
C ALA A 156 20.43 14.29 4.64
N ASN A 157 20.09 14.25 3.36
CA ASN A 157 18.71 14.37 2.86
C ASN A 157 17.88 13.10 3.05
N VAL A 158 18.52 11.96 3.30
CA VAL A 158 17.87 10.65 3.40
C VAL A 158 18.14 9.97 4.75
N LYS A 159 18.48 10.75 5.78
CA LYS A 159 18.81 10.24 7.11
C LYS A 159 17.66 9.49 7.79
N GLU A 160 16.41 9.83 7.46
CA GLU A 160 15.19 9.17 7.97
C GLU A 160 14.72 8.02 7.06
N ALA A 161 15.48 7.67 6.02
CA ALA A 161 15.16 6.60 5.09
C ALA A 161 15.70 5.26 5.61
N TYR A 162 15.05 4.67 6.60
CA TYR A 162 15.39 3.35 7.15
C TYR A 162 14.14 2.64 7.72
N TRP A 163 14.24 1.32 7.89
CA TRP A 163 13.21 0.52 8.54
C TRP A 163 13.64 0.14 9.97
N VAL A 164 12.72 0.25 10.92
CA VAL A 164 12.83 -0.38 12.24
C VAL A 164 11.71 -1.38 12.39
N VAL A 165 12.00 -2.65 12.16
CA VAL A 165 11.01 -3.74 12.18
C VAL A 165 11.06 -4.44 13.53
N ARG A 166 9.98 -4.34 14.31
CA ARG A 166 9.87 -5.06 15.60
C ARG A 166 9.62 -6.55 15.44
N GLY A 167 8.93 -6.96 14.39
CA GLY A 167 8.62 -8.35 14.12
C GLY A 167 7.87 -8.51 12.81
N VAL A 168 7.97 -9.70 12.25
CA VAL A 168 7.19 -10.17 11.11
C VAL A 168 6.67 -11.53 11.49
N ASP A 169 5.35 -11.64 11.67
CA ASP A 169 4.69 -12.89 12.00
C ASP A 169 3.85 -13.32 10.79
N ILE A 170 3.98 -14.60 10.39
CA ILE A 170 3.23 -15.19 9.28
C ILE A 170 2.35 -16.30 9.86
N TYR A 171 1.06 -16.21 9.61
CA TYR A 171 0.07 -17.18 10.04
C TYR A 171 -0.53 -17.85 8.81
N ASN A 172 -0.78 -19.14 8.90
CA ASN A 172 -1.60 -19.86 7.92
C ASN A 172 -2.99 -20.05 8.51
N ALA A 173 -4.03 -19.86 7.69
CA ALA A 173 -5.35 -20.34 8.04
C ALA A 173 -5.27 -21.87 8.25
N GLN A 174 -5.87 -22.35 9.33
CA GLN A 174 -6.04 -23.80 9.56
C GLN A 174 -7.17 -24.36 8.72
#